data_AF-A0A3C1H3U7-F1
#
_entry.id   AF-A0A3C1H3U7-F1
#
_cell.length_a   1.000
_cell.length_b   1.000
_cell.length_c   1.000
_cell.angle_alpha   90.00
_cell.angle_beta   90.00
_cell.angle_gamma   90.00
#
_symmetry.space_group_name_H-M   'P 1'
#
loop_
_entity.id
_entity.type
_entity.pdbx_description
1 polymer ?
#
loop_
_entity_poly.entity_id
_entity_poly.type
_entity_poly.pdbx_seq_one_letter_code
_entity_poly.pdbx_strand_id
1 'polypeptide(L)'
;MKIRQFTAGMLAAVLTASCTYTAGTASAAAPDFGMRDITTMELVRDMGIGINLGNTLESCANWYEEDWIAKWSEGKPENYETAWGSPVITKDMIEGIA
;
A
#
# COMPACT_ATOMS: atom_id res chain seq x y z
N MET A 1 31.22 14.19 -41.94
CA MET A 1 30.50 14.83 -40.82
C MET A 1 28.96 14.75 -40.93
N LYS A 2 28.37 14.84 -42.14
CA LYS A 2 26.89 14.85 -42.33
C LYS A 2 26.19 13.49 -42.08
N ILE A 3 26.85 12.36 -42.31
CA ILE A 3 26.29 11.01 -42.07
C ILE A 3 26.12 10.72 -40.56
N ARG A 4 27.07 11.17 -39.73
CA ARG A 4 27.03 10.98 -38.26
C ARG A 4 25.92 11.82 -37.60
N GLN A 5 25.53 12.93 -38.23
CA GLN A 5 24.42 13.77 -37.79
C GLN A 5 23.06 13.15 -38.13
N PHE A 6 22.96 12.45 -39.28
CA PHE A 6 21.76 11.71 -39.66
C PHE A 6 21.51 10.47 -38.79
N THR A 7 22.56 9.71 -38.46
CA THR A 7 22.45 8.53 -37.58
C THR A 7 22.10 8.93 -36.14
N ALA A 8 22.60 10.07 -35.65
CA ALA A 8 22.26 10.59 -34.32
C ALA A 8 20.80 11.06 -34.24
N GLY A 9 20.29 11.73 -35.29
CA GLY A 9 18.89 12.16 -35.36
C GLY A 9 17.89 11.00 -35.38
N MET A 10 18.24 9.91 -36.06
CA MET A 10 17.38 8.73 -36.16
C MET A 10 17.32 7.93 -34.85
N LEU A 11 18.41 7.87 -34.09
CA LEU A 11 18.44 7.23 -32.76
C LEU A 11 17.61 7.99 -31.71
N ALA A 12 17.64 9.33 -31.77
CA ALA A 12 16.86 10.19 -30.86
C ALA A 12 15.34 10.08 -31.10
N ALA A 13 14.91 9.89 -32.36
CA ALA A 13 13.51 9.70 -32.72
C ALA A 13 12.94 8.35 -32.23
N VAL A 14 13.76 7.29 -32.23
CA VAL A 14 13.35 5.97 -31.72
C VAL A 14 13.20 5.98 -30.20
N LEU A 15 14.10 6.67 -29.48
CA LEU A 15 14.05 6.83 -28.03
C LEU A 15 12.83 7.64 -27.53
N THR A 16 12.40 8.66 -28.29
CA THR A 16 11.20 9.45 -27.96
C THR A 16 9.91 8.74 -28.31
N ALA A 17 9.89 7.92 -29.38
CA ALA A 17 8.74 7.09 -29.72
C ALA A 17 8.49 5.97 -28.69
N SER A 18 9.54 5.39 -28.09
CA SER A 18 9.40 4.38 -27.03
C SER A 18 8.90 4.92 -25.69
N CYS A 19 9.12 6.20 -25.37
CA CYS A 19 8.65 6.81 -24.12
C CYS A 19 7.14 7.15 -24.11
N THR A 20 6.46 7.10 -25.26
CA THR A 20 5.02 7.42 -25.34
C THR A 20 4.11 6.20 -25.23
N TYR A 21 4.64 4.97 -25.31
CA TYR A 21 3.83 3.74 -25.22
C TYR A 21 3.56 3.26 -23.78
N THR A 22 4.21 3.83 -22.77
CA THR A 22 3.99 3.47 -21.35
C THR A 22 3.02 4.40 -20.62
N ALA A 23 2.41 5.37 -21.31
CA ALA A 23 1.42 6.29 -20.72
C ALA A 23 -0.03 5.75 -20.74
N GLY A 24 -0.20 4.43 -20.89
CA GLY A 24 -1.48 3.78 -21.20
C GLY A 24 -1.81 2.57 -20.34
N THR A 25 -1.42 2.53 -19.06
CA THR A 25 -2.12 1.72 -18.07
C THR A 25 -2.83 2.68 -17.14
N ALA A 26 -4.07 3.04 -17.48
CA ALA A 26 -4.99 3.62 -16.52
C ALA A 26 -5.12 2.61 -15.38
N SER A 27 -4.39 2.86 -14.29
CA SER A 27 -4.72 2.28 -13.00
C SER A 27 -6.19 2.66 -12.77
N ALA A 28 -7.04 1.67 -12.55
CA ALA A 28 -8.43 1.91 -12.19
C ALA A 28 -8.41 2.75 -10.90
N ALA A 29 -8.57 4.07 -11.05
CA ALA A 29 -8.70 4.96 -9.93
C ALA A 29 -9.91 4.48 -9.14
N ALA A 30 -9.70 4.10 -7.88
CA ALA A 30 -10.79 3.83 -6.96
C ALA A 30 -11.76 5.03 -7.00
N PRO A 31 -13.08 4.81 -6.88
CA PRO A 31 -14.04 5.90 -6.85
C PRO A 31 -13.65 6.90 -5.75
N ASP A 32 -13.32 8.13 -6.17
CA ASP A 32 -13.09 9.25 -5.25
C ASP A 32 -14.45 9.70 -4.72
N PHE A 33 -14.83 9.17 -3.56
CA PHE A 33 -16.07 9.57 -2.88
C PHE A 33 -15.94 10.90 -2.14
N GLY A 34 -14.80 11.60 -2.24
CA GLY A 34 -14.56 12.88 -1.57
C GLY A 34 -14.70 12.82 -0.05
N MET A 35 -14.27 13.89 0.63
CA MET A 35 -14.58 14.05 2.05
C MET A 35 -16.05 14.49 2.18
N ARG A 36 -16.87 13.69 2.88
CA ARG A 36 -18.27 14.03 3.16
C ARG A 36 -18.34 15.21 4.13
N ASP A 37 -19.19 16.19 3.84
CA ASP A 37 -19.57 17.25 4.78
C ASP A 37 -20.72 16.74 5.68
N ILE A 38 -20.36 16.12 6.79
CA ILE A 38 -21.30 15.52 7.76
C ILE A 38 -20.86 15.78 9.19
N THR A 39 -21.81 15.77 10.12
CA THR A 39 -21.52 15.88 11.54
C THR A 39 -20.95 14.59 12.11
N THR A 40 -20.22 14.68 13.22
CA THR A 40 -19.76 13.50 13.98
C THR A 40 -20.91 12.57 14.36
N MET A 41 -22.10 13.13 14.64
CA MET A 41 -23.26 12.35 15.07
C MET A 41 -23.85 11.51 13.93
N GLU A 42 -23.87 12.07 12.72
CA GLU A 42 -24.26 11.33 11.52
C GLU A 42 -23.23 10.25 11.18
N LEU A 43 -21.93 10.57 11.26
CA LEU A 43 -20.87 9.60 11.03
C LEU A 43 -20.96 8.40 11.98
N VAL A 44 -21.08 8.64 13.29
CA VAL A 44 -21.17 7.56 14.29
C VAL A 44 -22.44 6.72 14.09
N ARG A 45 -23.54 7.35 13.65
CA ARG A 45 -24.76 6.62 13.32
C ARG A 45 -24.58 5.69 12.10
N ASP A 46 -23.82 6.12 11.09
CA ASP A 46 -23.50 5.31 9.91
C ASP A 46 -22.54 4.15 10.22
N MET A 47 -21.65 4.28 11.22
CA MET A 47 -20.61 3.30 11.53
C MET A 47 -21.13 1.93 12.00
N GLY A 48 -22.34 1.86 12.58
CA GLY A 48 -22.92 0.59 13.04
C GLY A 48 -22.12 -0.11 14.15
N ILE A 49 -21.99 -1.44 14.07
CA ILE A 49 -21.23 -2.26 15.02
C ILE A 49 -19.80 -2.43 14.51
N GLY A 50 -18.83 -2.02 15.33
CA GLY A 50 -17.41 -2.17 15.02
C GLY A 50 -16.78 -3.41 15.64
N ILE A 51 -15.67 -3.86 15.05
CA ILE A 51 -14.76 -4.88 15.59
C ILE A 51 -13.31 -4.36 15.51
N ASN A 52 -12.46 -4.83 16.43
CA ASN A 52 -11.02 -4.53 16.41
C ASN A 52 -10.22 -5.67 15.79
N LEU A 53 -9.14 -5.33 15.08
CA LEU A 53 -8.09 -6.27 14.67
C LEU A 53 -7.10 -6.48 15.82
N GLY A 54 -7.54 -7.17 16.87
CA GLY A 54 -6.74 -7.41 18.06
C GLY A 54 -5.54 -8.32 17.83
N ASN A 55 -4.52 -8.17 18.66
CA ASN A 55 -3.24 -8.88 18.67
C ASN A 55 -2.53 -8.93 17.31
N THR A 56 -2.70 -7.89 16.50
CA THR A 56 -2.26 -7.83 15.12
C THR A 56 -1.28 -6.68 14.93
N LEU A 57 -1.76 -5.45 14.70
CA LEU A 57 -0.90 -4.31 14.38
C LEU A 57 -0.39 -3.58 15.65
N GLU A 58 -0.94 -3.90 16.81
CA GLU A 58 -0.52 -3.36 18.10
C GLU A 58 0.52 -4.24 18.82
N SER A 59 0.87 -5.40 18.23
CA SER A 59 1.91 -6.27 18.74
C SER A 59 3.21 -5.48 18.97
N CYS A 60 3.82 -5.63 20.14
CA CYS A 60 5.05 -4.92 20.45
C CYS A 60 6.07 -5.84 21.10
N ALA A 61 7.34 -5.51 20.85
CA ALA A 61 8.47 -6.30 21.33
C ALA A 61 8.99 -5.85 22.70
N ASN A 62 8.37 -4.86 23.36
CA ASN A 62 8.97 -4.13 24.48
C ASN A 62 8.94 -4.87 25.84
N TRP A 63 9.31 -6.15 25.84
CA TRP A 63 9.61 -6.88 27.06
C TRP A 63 11.13 -6.86 27.28
N TYR A 64 11.57 -6.34 28.44
CA TYR A 64 13.00 -6.18 28.79
C TYR A 64 13.84 -5.21 27.95
N GLU A 65 13.26 -4.09 27.48
CA GLU A 65 13.98 -3.03 26.74
C GLU A 65 14.69 -3.50 25.46
N GLU A 66 14.33 -4.68 24.94
CA GLU A 66 14.93 -5.27 23.75
C GLU A 66 13.83 -5.62 22.75
N ASP A 67 14.03 -5.28 21.48
CA ASP A 67 13.11 -5.68 20.42
C ASP A 67 13.33 -7.17 20.08
N TRP A 68 12.71 -8.05 20.86
CA TRP A 68 12.80 -9.49 20.66
C TRP A 68 12.18 -9.94 19.33
N ILE A 69 11.21 -9.19 18.79
CA ILE A 69 10.60 -9.50 17.48
C ILE A 69 11.67 -9.34 16.41
N ALA A 70 12.34 -8.19 16.34
CA ALA A 70 13.42 -7.96 15.38
C ALA A 70 14.65 -8.84 15.64
N LYS A 71 14.96 -9.16 16.90
CA LYS A 71 16.10 -10.02 17.27
C LYS A 71 15.97 -11.46 16.77
N TRP A 72 14.75 -12.02 16.84
CA TRP A 72 14.49 -13.41 16.49
C TRP A 72 13.78 -13.57 15.14
N SER A 73 13.65 -12.49 14.36
CA SER A 73 13.07 -12.48 13.02
C SER A 73 13.85 -11.57 12.07
N GLU A 74 13.25 -11.19 10.94
CA GLU A 74 13.83 -10.24 9.99
C GLU A 74 13.48 -8.77 10.32
N GLY A 75 12.66 -8.52 11.35
CA GLY A 75 12.24 -7.18 11.74
C GLY A 75 11.35 -6.46 10.71
N LYS A 76 10.66 -7.22 9.85
CA LYS A 76 9.72 -6.68 8.86
C LYS A 76 8.35 -6.40 9.50
N PRO A 77 7.51 -5.52 8.90
CA PRO A 77 6.16 -5.26 9.41
C PRO A 77 5.34 -6.52 9.70
N GLU A 78 5.42 -7.53 8.83
CA GLU A 78 4.70 -8.80 8.97
C GLU A 78 5.19 -9.62 10.18
N ASN A 79 6.44 -9.43 10.62
CA ASN A 79 6.94 -10.07 11.83
C ASN A 79 6.28 -9.52 13.09
N TYR A 80 5.93 -8.22 13.13
CA TYR A 80 5.16 -7.65 14.23
C TYR A 80 3.71 -8.12 14.12
N GLU A 81 3.09 -7.94 12.96
CA GLU A 81 1.70 -8.35 12.69
C GLU A 81 1.35 -9.77 13.17
N THR A 82 2.31 -10.70 13.08
CA THR A 82 2.14 -12.10 13.45
C THR A 82 2.74 -12.49 14.81
N ALA A 83 3.45 -11.59 15.49
CA ALA A 83 4.20 -11.87 16.73
C ALA A 83 3.32 -12.36 17.88
N TRP A 84 2.06 -11.95 17.93
CA TRP A 84 1.09 -12.36 18.96
C TRP A 84 0.06 -13.38 18.47
N GLY A 85 0.36 -14.07 17.36
CA GLY A 85 -0.39 -15.22 16.86
C GLY A 85 -1.45 -14.90 15.80
N SER A 86 -1.64 -13.63 15.44
CA SER A 86 -2.43 -13.27 14.26
C SER A 86 -1.77 -13.75 12.96
N PRO A 87 -2.54 -14.07 11.92
CA PRO A 87 -2.00 -14.21 10.57
C PRO A 87 -1.67 -12.82 9.98
N VAL A 88 -0.98 -12.79 8.84
CA VAL A 88 -0.93 -11.58 8.02
C VAL A 88 -2.34 -11.28 7.51
N ILE A 89 -2.82 -10.07 7.80
CA ILE A 89 -4.16 -9.62 7.45
C ILE A 89 -4.27 -9.45 5.94
N THR A 90 -5.39 -9.95 5.43
CA THR A 90 -5.73 -9.86 4.01
C THR A 90 -7.00 -9.07 3.83
N LYS A 91 -7.19 -8.53 2.62
CA LYS A 91 -8.44 -7.86 2.25
C LYS A 91 -9.66 -8.78 2.45
N ASP A 92 -9.54 -10.05 2.09
CA ASP A 92 -10.61 -11.05 2.23
C ASP A 92 -11.03 -11.25 3.69
N MET A 93 -10.10 -11.15 4.65
CA MET A 93 -10.43 -11.21 6.07
C MET A 93 -11.26 -10.00 6.51
N ILE A 94 -10.95 -8.79 6.01
CA ILE A 94 -11.70 -7.58 6.31
C ILE A 94 -13.09 -7.61 5.68
N GLU A 95 -13.19 -8.06 4.43
CA GLU A 95 -14.47 -8.20 3.73
C GLU A 95 -15.33 -9.33 4.31
N GLY A 96 -14.73 -10.36 4.91
CA GLY A 96 -15.46 -11.46 5.55
C GLY A 96 -16.03 -11.16 6.95
N ILE A 97 -15.73 -10.00 7.53
CA ILE A 97 -16.25 -9.56 8.84
C ILE A 97 -17.65 -8.93 8.71
N ALA A 98 -18.03 -8.46 7.52
CA ALA A 98 -19.23 -7.68 7.24
C ALA A 98 -20.24 -8.39 6.32
#